data_AF-Q58HB0-F1
#
_entry.id   AF-Q58HB0-F1
#
_cell.length_a   1.000
_cell.length_b   1.000
_cell.length_c   1.000
_cell.angle_alpha   90.00
_cell.angle_beta   90.00
_cell.angle_gamma   90.00
#
_symmetry.space_group_name_H-M   'P 1'
#
loop_
_entity.id
_entity.type
_entity.pdbx_description
1 polymer ?
#
loop_
_entity_poly.entity_id
_entity_poly.type
_entity_poly.pdbx_seq_one_letter_code
_entity_poly.pdbx_strand_id
1 'polypeptide(L)'
;MMSVETVESVEPVGKYQRSVALEKPMADRLHKVCEHLGVTVGAYLKQAIGESVCRHEMTLFPKQQGQDMQAMLAKFFEEVAQSAGEESDAQPERPKRQRASKAK
;
A
#
# COMPACT_ATOMS: atom_id res chain seq x y z
N MET A 1 -2.09 10.25 37.65
CA MET A 1 -1.49 10.69 36.38
C MET A 1 -0.36 9.74 36.07
N MET A 2 -0.56 8.83 35.11
CA MET A 2 0.47 7.88 34.68
C MET A 2 1.34 8.58 33.64
N SER A 3 2.59 8.88 33.99
CA SER A 3 3.60 9.29 33.02
C SER A 3 4.05 8.04 32.27
N VAL A 4 3.58 7.90 31.02
CA VAL A 4 4.11 6.90 30.09
C VAL A 4 5.34 7.52 29.46
N GLU A 5 6.51 7.20 30.02
CA GLU A 5 7.78 7.45 29.36
C GLU A 5 7.92 6.43 28.23
N THR A 6 7.65 6.86 27.00
CA THR A 6 7.99 6.08 25.81
C THR A 6 9.51 6.04 25.70
N VAL A 7 10.11 4.95 26.18
CA VAL A 7 11.50 4.62 25.91
C VAL A 7 11.58 4.23 24.45
N GLU A 8 11.88 5.21 23.59
CA GLU A 8 12.23 4.97 22.21
C GLU A 8 13.60 4.28 22.20
N SER A 9 13.58 2.94 22.17
CA SER A 9 14.78 2.13 22.01
C SER A 9 15.45 2.48 20.68
N VAL A 10 16.43 3.38 20.72
CA VAL A 10 17.32 3.65 19.60
C VAL A 10 18.22 2.43 19.46
N GLU A 11 17.82 1.48 18.60
CA GLU A 11 18.69 0.39 18.21
C GLU A 11 19.96 0.96 17.56
N PRO A 12 21.16 0.45 17.89
CA PRO A 12 22.39 0.96 17.32
C PRO A 12 22.35 0.72 15.81
N VAL A 13 22.29 1.81 15.03
CA VAL A 13 22.35 1.77 13.57
C VAL A 13 23.68 1.15 13.16
N GLY A 14 23.66 -0.16 12.90
CA GLY A 14 24.82 -0.92 12.50
C GLY A 14 25.39 -0.34 11.20
N LYS A 15 26.69 -0.05 11.18
CA LYS A 15 27.36 0.38 9.96
C LYS A 15 27.52 -0.82 9.04
N TYR A 16 26.70 -0.88 7.98
CA TYR A 16 26.84 -1.89 6.94
C TYR A 16 27.76 -1.40 5.84
N GLN A 17 28.90 -2.07 5.63
CA GLN A 17 29.86 -1.73 4.58
C GLN A 17 30.00 -2.88 3.60
N ARG A 18 29.96 -2.55 2.30
CA ARG A 18 30.27 -3.47 1.20
C ARG A 18 31.31 -2.84 0.28
N SER A 19 32.26 -3.64 -0.17
CA SER A 19 33.24 -3.27 -1.20
C SER A 19 32.76 -3.76 -2.56
N VAL A 20 33.01 -2.96 -3.59
CA VAL A 20 32.71 -3.30 -5.00
C VAL A 20 33.98 -3.11 -5.79
N ALA A 21 34.39 -4.15 -6.52
CA ALA A 21 35.47 -4.07 -7.48
C ALA A 21 34.93 -3.45 -8.78
N LEU A 22 35.57 -2.40 -9.26
CA LEU A 22 35.23 -1.75 -10.52
C LEU A 22 36.30 -2.07 -11.56
N GLU A 23 35.88 -2.26 -12.80
CA GLU A 23 36.81 -2.27 -13.92
C GLU A 23 37.48 -0.91 -14.07
N LYS A 24 38.78 -0.92 -14.41
CA LYS A 24 39.59 0.29 -14.58
C LYS A 24 38.94 1.39 -15.44
N PRO A 25 38.40 1.12 -16.65
CA PRO A 25 37.76 2.17 -17.46
C PRO A 25 36.50 2.75 -16.80
N MET A 26 35.79 1.98 -15.97
CA MET A 26 34.62 2.47 -15.24
C MET A 26 35.04 3.39 -14.10
N ALA A 27 36.08 3.02 -13.35
CA ALA A 27 36.63 3.85 -12.28
C ALA A 27 37.11 5.21 -12.81
N ASP A 28 37.83 5.23 -13.95
CA ASP A 28 38.32 6.47 -14.56
C ASP A 28 37.17 7.41 -14.96
N ARG A 29 36.09 6.86 -15.53
CA ARG A 29 34.88 7.64 -15.86
C ARG A 29 34.19 8.18 -14.61
N LEU A 30 34.08 7.35 -13.57
CA LEU A 30 33.48 7.73 -12.30
C LEU A 30 34.24 8.90 -11.65
N HIS A 31 35.56 8.84 -11.64
CA HIS A 31 36.41 9.93 -11.13
C HIS A 31 36.19 11.23 -11.88
N LYS A 32 36.21 11.22 -13.22
CA LYS A 32 35.96 12.42 -14.04
C LYS A 32 34.59 13.05 -13.79
N VAL A 33 33.55 12.22 -13.63
CA VAL A 33 32.20 12.68 -13.31
C VAL A 33 32.18 13.33 -11.91
N CYS A 34 32.81 12.71 -10.93
CA CYS A 34 32.88 13.24 -9.57
C CYS A 34 33.64 14.58 -9.51
N GLU A 35 34.76 14.69 -10.24
CA GLU A 35 35.51 15.95 -10.37
C GLU A 35 34.68 17.06 -11.00
N HIS A 36 33.96 16.76 -12.08
CA HIS A 36 33.10 17.73 -12.76
C HIS A 36 31.95 18.24 -11.87
N LEU A 37 31.38 17.36 -11.06
CA LEU A 37 30.28 17.67 -10.14
C LEU A 37 30.76 18.27 -8.81
N GLY A 38 32.07 18.28 -8.53
CA GLY A 38 32.63 18.74 -7.27
C GLY A 38 32.28 17.86 -6.06
N VAL A 39 31.98 16.57 -6.28
CA VAL A 39 31.58 15.62 -5.23
C VAL A 39 32.61 14.52 -5.04
N THR A 40 32.59 13.89 -3.87
CA THR A 40 33.42 12.69 -3.64
C THR A 40 32.78 11.45 -4.24
N VAL A 41 33.61 10.48 -4.66
CA VAL A 41 33.13 9.19 -5.20
C VAL A 41 32.18 8.49 -4.22
N GLY A 42 32.49 8.54 -2.92
CA GLY A 42 31.65 7.95 -1.88
C GLY A 42 30.28 8.62 -1.77
N ALA A 43 30.20 9.95 -1.88
CA ALA A 43 28.93 10.67 -1.86
C ALA A 43 28.10 10.36 -3.12
N TYR A 44 28.74 10.35 -4.29
CA TYR A 44 28.08 10.01 -5.55
C TYR A 44 27.48 8.59 -5.52
N LEU A 45 28.26 7.59 -5.07
CA LEU A 45 27.78 6.21 -4.98
C LEU A 45 26.63 6.06 -3.98
N LYS A 46 26.71 6.70 -2.81
CA LYS A 46 25.62 6.68 -1.83
C LYS A 46 24.31 7.22 -2.42
N GLN A 47 24.40 8.36 -3.12
CA GLN A 47 23.24 8.97 -3.76
C GLN A 47 22.68 8.09 -4.87
N ALA A 48 23.53 7.61 -5.78
CA ALA A 48 23.11 6.77 -6.90
C ALA A 48 22.49 5.45 -6.45
N ILE A 49 23.06 4.82 -5.41
CA ILE A 49 22.50 3.61 -4.80
C ILE A 49 21.13 3.93 -4.19
N GLY A 50 21.01 4.98 -3.37
CA GLY A 50 19.74 5.38 -2.76
C GLY A 50 18.65 5.63 -3.80
N GLU A 51 18.95 6.39 -4.85
CA GLU A 51 18.01 6.65 -5.93
C GLU A 51 17.55 5.35 -6.62
N SER A 52 18.50 4.46 -6.92
CA SER A 52 18.19 3.18 -7.57
C SER A 52 17.32 2.28 -6.69
N VAL A 53 17.60 2.24 -5.39
CA VAL A 53 16.83 1.44 -4.42
C VAL A 53 15.41 2.00 -4.31
N CYS A 54 15.24 3.31 -4.10
CA CYS A 54 13.92 3.92 -4.02
C CYS A 54 13.11 3.68 -5.30
N ARG A 55 13.74 3.79 -6.48
CA ARG A 55 13.07 3.52 -7.76
C ARG A 55 12.64 2.06 -7.85
N HIS A 56 13.52 1.12 -7.49
CA HIS A 56 13.18 -0.30 -7.52
C HIS A 56 12.07 -0.63 -6.52
N GLU A 57 12.11 -0.09 -5.31
CA GLU A 57 11.05 -0.22 -4.32
C GLU A 57 9.71 0.30 -4.88
N MET A 58 9.69 1.49 -5.47
CA MET A 58 8.48 2.02 -6.12
C MET A 58 7.96 1.12 -7.25
N THR A 59 8.83 0.45 -8.01
CA THR A 59 8.43 -0.51 -9.04
C THR A 59 8.03 -1.88 -8.50
N LEU A 60 8.40 -2.22 -7.27
CA LEU A 60 7.87 -3.37 -6.54
C LEU A 60 6.47 -3.08 -5.96
N PHE A 61 6.22 -1.84 -5.52
CA PHE A 61 4.95 -1.37 -4.97
C PHE A 61 3.69 -1.33 -5.89
N PRO A 62 3.70 -1.45 -7.24
CA PRO A 62 2.48 -1.32 -8.06
C PRO A 62 1.72 -2.63 -8.29
N LYS A 63 2.19 -3.79 -7.79
CA LYS A 63 1.48 -5.07 -8.02
C LYS A 63 0.52 -5.49 -6.89
N GLN A 64 0.67 -4.94 -5.69
CA GLN A 64 -0.22 -5.28 -4.57
C GLN A 64 -1.43 -4.34 -4.49
N GLN A 65 -1.24 -3.03 -4.63
CA GLN A 65 -2.35 -2.07 -4.48
C GLN A 65 -3.39 -2.09 -5.61
N GLY A 66 -3.00 -2.45 -6.83
CA GLY A 66 -3.95 -2.59 -7.95
C GLY A 66 -4.97 -3.71 -7.73
N GLN A 67 -4.56 -4.80 -7.06
CA GLN A 67 -5.46 -5.89 -6.70
C GLN A 67 -6.33 -5.53 -5.49
N ASP A 68 -5.78 -4.83 -4.49
CA ASP A 68 -6.53 -4.43 -3.30
C ASP A 68 -7.59 -3.37 -3.60
N MET A 69 -7.30 -2.39 -4.45
CA MET A 69 -8.26 -1.34 -4.79
C MET A 69 -9.38 -1.89 -5.68
N GLN A 70 -9.08 -2.80 -6.61
CA GLN A 70 -10.09 -3.47 -7.42
C GLN A 70 -10.96 -4.42 -6.59
N ALA A 71 -10.37 -5.14 -5.63
CA ALA A 71 -11.11 -6.01 -4.71
C ALA A 71 -11.98 -5.21 -3.73
N MET A 72 -11.52 -4.05 -3.25
CA MET A 72 -12.30 -3.16 -2.41
C MET A 72 -13.46 -2.52 -3.19
N LEU A 73 -13.21 -2.08 -4.43
CA LEU A 73 -14.26 -1.55 -5.31
C LEU A 73 -15.29 -2.62 -5.67
N ALA A 74 -14.85 -3.85 -5.96
CA ALA A 74 -15.74 -4.98 -6.25
C ALA A 74 -16.65 -5.31 -5.06
N LYS A 75 -16.11 -5.34 -3.83
CA LYS A 75 -16.91 -5.52 -2.62
C LYS A 75 -17.91 -4.40 -2.39
N PHE A 76 -17.54 -3.15 -2.66
CA PHE A 76 -18.44 -2.01 -2.53
C PHE A 76 -19.60 -2.08 -3.53
N PHE A 77 -19.33 -2.44 -4.79
CA PHE A 77 -20.38 -2.64 -5.79
C PHE A 77 -21.28 -3.84 -5.48
N GLU A 78 -20.72 -4.91 -4.91
CA GLU A 78 -21.48 -6.08 -4.45
C GLU A 78 -22.41 -5.72 -3.28
N GLU A 79 -21.92 -4.96 -2.30
CA GLU A 79 -22.70 -4.48 -1.15
C GLU A 79 -23.80 -3.49 -1.57
N VAL A 80 -23.53 -2.60 -2.53
CA VAL A 80 -24.53 -1.69 -3.10
C VAL A 80 -25.58 -2.44 -3.92
N ALA A 81 -25.20 -3.48 -4.68
CA ALA A 81 -26.12 -4.31 -5.43
C ALA A 81 -27.02 -5.17 -4.53
N GLN A 82 -26.50 -5.65 -3.40
CA GLN A 82 -27.29 -6.35 -2.38
C GLN A 82 -28.24 -5.40 -1.66
N SER A 83 -27.78 -4.21 -1.27
CA SER A 83 -28.61 -3.19 -0.62
C SER A 83 -29.71 -2.62 -1.53
N ALA A 84 -29.47 -2.55 -2.85
CA ALA A 84 -30.48 -2.13 -3.83
C ALA A 84 -31.51 -3.23 -4.16
N GLY A 85 -31.29 -4.47 -3.70
CA GLY A 85 -32.20 -5.60 -3.87
C GLY A 85 -33.19 -5.82 -2.71
N GLU A 86 -33.03 -5.11 -1.59
CA GLU A 86 -33.80 -5.36 -0.35
C GLU A 86 -34.91 -4.32 -0.03
N GLU A 87 -35.30 -3.46 -0.99
CA GLU A 87 -36.48 -2.58 -0.86
C GLU A 87 -37.73 -3.12 -1.60
N SER A 88 -37.97 -4.43 -1.57
CA SER A 88 -39.22 -5.00 -2.08
C SER A 88 -39.71 -6.22 -1.30
N ASP A 89 -39.80 -6.12 0.03
CA ASP A 89 -40.67 -7.02 0.80
C ASP A 89 -41.18 -6.35 2.09
N ALA A 90 -42.11 -5.40 1.95
CA ALA A 90 -42.91 -4.87 3.06
C ALA A 90 -44.35 -4.48 2.60
N GLN A 91 -45.22 -5.51 2.56
CA GLN A 91 -46.68 -5.58 2.84
C GLN A 91 -47.67 -4.48 2.35
N PRO A 92 -48.91 -4.88 1.96
CA PRO A 92 -50.04 -4.50 2.84
C PRO A 92 -51.13 -5.57 3.05
N GLU A 93 -51.42 -5.79 4.34
CA GLU A 93 -52.73 -6.04 4.98
C GLU A 93 -53.90 -6.55 4.09
N ARG A 94 -54.30 -7.83 4.29
CA ARG A 94 -55.59 -8.37 3.79
C ARG A 94 -56.71 -8.09 4.80
N PRO A 95 -57.87 -7.55 4.38
CA PRO A 95 -58.95 -7.19 5.29
C PRO A 95 -59.71 -8.43 5.79
N LYS A 96 -59.96 -8.47 7.11
CA LYS A 96 -60.79 -9.46 7.81
C LYS A 96 -62.20 -9.48 7.22
N ARG A 97 -62.62 -10.61 6.64
CA ARG A 97 -64.03 -10.87 6.29
C ARG A 97 -64.65 -11.94 7.18
N GLN A 98 -65.85 -11.59 7.63
CA GLN A 98 -66.62 -12.12 8.74
C GLN A 98 -67.09 -13.57 8.55
N ARG A 99 -67.30 -14.22 9.70
CA ARG A 99 -67.92 -15.54 9.87
C ARG A 99 -69.33 -15.56 9.26
N ALA A 100 -69.68 -16.63 8.55
CA ALA A 100 -71.06 -17.00 8.29
C ALA A 100 -71.20 -18.53 8.38
N SER A 101 -72.06 -18.95 9.30
CA SER A 101 -72.60 -20.29 9.51
C SER A 101 -73.37 -20.83 8.30
N LYS A 102 -73.37 -22.16 8.08
CA LYS A 102 -74.52 -23.08 8.29
C LYS A 102 -74.45 -24.33 7.39
N ALA A 103 -74.96 -25.42 7.97
CA ALA A 103 -75.10 -26.81 7.52
C ALA A 103 -75.61 -27.06 6.09
N LYS A 104 -75.26 -28.24 5.54
CA LYS A 104 -76.22 -29.35 5.32
C LYS A 104 -75.50 -30.67 5.12
#